data_AF-A0A8H5BS78-F1
#
_entry.id   AF-A0A8H5BS78-F1
#
_cell.length_a   1.000
_cell.length_b   1.000
_cell.length_c   1.000
_cell.angle_alpha   90.00
_cell.angle_beta   90.00
_cell.angle_gamma   90.00
#
_symmetry.space_group_name_H-M   'P 1'
#
loop_
_entity.id
_entity.type
_entity.pdbx_description
1 polymer ?
#
loop_
_entity_poly.entity_id
_entity_poly.type
_entity_poly.pdbx_seq_one_letter_code
_entity_poly.pdbx_strand_id
1 'polypeptide(L)'
;MQGEAGIWVAPYIEEAMAYNGTTQTVNLFNRSWSVFVEAFKARFGLLDEQADARDAIEGLVQGKQTVAKYIQVFRDLGQRTGYSDEDL
;
A
#
# COMPACT_ATOMS: atom_id res chain seq x y z
N MET A 1 -19.42 -7.21 -17.30
CA MET A 1 -19.52 -7.43 -15.84
C MET A 1 -18.38 -6.65 -15.21
N GLN A 2 -18.66 -5.70 -14.32
CA GLN A 2 -17.61 -5.04 -13.54
C GLN A 2 -17.09 -6.02 -12.50
N GLY A 3 -15.76 -6.16 -12.40
CA GLY A 3 -15.14 -6.95 -11.34
C GLY A 3 -15.34 -6.31 -9.97
N GLU A 4 -15.06 -7.04 -8.90
CA GLU A 4 -15.24 -6.60 -7.50
C GLU A 4 -14.55 -5.26 -7.20
N ALA A 5 -13.36 -5.04 -7.77
CA ALA A 5 -12.64 -3.76 -7.72
C ALA A 5 -13.42 -2.60 -8.35
N GLY A 6 -14.07 -2.85 -9.50
CA GLY A 6 -14.92 -1.87 -10.18
C GLY A 6 -16.15 -1.50 -9.35
N ILE A 7 -16.76 -2.49 -8.69
CA ILE A 7 -17.93 -2.27 -7.82
C ILE A 7 -17.55 -1.45 -6.58
N TRP A 8 -16.38 -1.72 -6.00
CA TRP A 8 -15.89 -0.98 -4.82
C TRP A 8 -15.49 0.46 -5.14
N VAL A 9 -14.84 0.70 -6.28
CA VAL A 9 -14.36 2.05 -6.63
C VAL A 9 -15.48 2.95 -7.16
N ALA A 10 -16.56 2.36 -7.70
CA ALA A 10 -17.69 3.06 -8.30
C ALA A 10 -18.27 4.22 -7.46
N PRO A 11 -18.64 4.04 -6.17
CA PRO A 11 -19.20 5.13 -5.37
C PRO A 11 -18.24 6.32 -5.20
N TYR A 12 -16.93 6.07 -5.08
CA TYR A 12 -15.92 7.13 -4.96
C TYR A 12 -15.74 7.91 -6.27
N ILE A 13 -15.85 7.22 -7.41
CA ILE A 13 -15.81 7.83 -8.74
C ILE A 13 -17.05 8.69 -8.96
N GLU A 14 -18.23 8.19 -8.62
CA GLU A 14 -19.49 8.95 -8.72
C GLU A 14 -19.44 10.22 -7.85
N GLU A 15 -18.92 10.11 -6.62
CA GLU A 15 -18.70 11.25 -5.73
C GLU A 15 -17.70 12.27 -6.31
N ALA A 16 -16.63 11.79 -6.95
CA ALA A 16 -15.67 12.67 -7.65
C ALA A 16 -16.29 13.37 -8.88
N MET A 17 -17.13 12.67 -9.64
CA MET A 17 -17.77 13.19 -10.85
C MET A 17 -18.95 14.12 -10.55
N ALA A 18 -19.66 13.93 -9.43
CA ALA A 18 -20.76 14.78 -8.98
C ALA A 18 -20.30 16.18 -8.51
N TYR A 19 -18.98 16.41 -8.44
CA TYR A 19 -18.39 17.70 -8.07
C TYR A 19 -18.56 18.75 -9.18
N ASN A 20 -19.60 19.57 -9.07
CA ASN A 20 -19.86 20.74 -9.92
C ASN A 20 -19.54 22.07 -9.20
N GLY A 21 -18.33 22.20 -8.64
CA GLY A 21 -17.75 23.50 -8.28
C GLY A 21 -18.31 24.22 -7.02
N THR A 22 -19.23 23.64 -6.25
CA THR A 22 -19.70 24.24 -4.99
C THR A 22 -18.99 23.63 -3.78
N THR A 23 -18.01 24.37 -3.25
CA THR A 23 -17.53 24.49 -1.85
C THR A 23 -17.79 23.37 -0.83
N GLN A 24 -17.67 22.11 -1.22
CA GLN A 24 -17.34 21.03 -0.30
C GLN A 24 -16.31 20.17 -1.00
N THR A 25 -15.05 20.32 -0.58
CA THR A 25 -13.97 19.47 -1.03
C THR A 25 -14.33 18.03 -0.67
N VAL A 26 -14.71 17.24 -1.67
CA VAL A 26 -14.76 15.79 -1.52
C VAL A 26 -13.36 15.38 -1.09
N ASN A 27 -13.22 14.97 0.17
CA ASN A 27 -11.93 14.62 0.75
C ASN A 27 -11.71 13.12 0.59
N LEU A 28 -11.83 12.63 -0.65
CA LEU A 28 -11.60 11.23 -0.98
C LEU A 28 -10.23 10.83 -0.46
N PHE A 29 -10.21 9.86 0.46
CA PHE A 29 -9.00 9.36 1.10
C PHE A 29 -8.10 10.47 1.67
N ASN A 30 -8.70 11.55 2.20
CA ASN A 30 -7.96 12.72 2.68
C ASN A 30 -7.00 13.35 1.63
N ARG A 31 -7.28 13.15 0.34
CA ARG A 31 -6.37 13.48 -0.79
C ARG A 31 -4.99 12.84 -0.65
N SER A 32 -4.91 11.73 0.08
CA SER A 32 -3.68 11.00 0.33
C SER A 32 -3.69 9.67 -0.41
N TRP A 33 -2.66 9.46 -1.23
CA TRP A 33 -2.40 8.18 -1.87
C TRP A 33 -2.22 7.05 -0.85
N SER A 34 -1.56 7.31 0.28
CA SER A 34 -1.35 6.28 1.30
C SER A 34 -2.66 5.78 1.90
N VAL A 35 -3.62 6.69 2.15
CA VAL A 35 -4.93 6.35 2.71
C VAL A 35 -5.78 5.57 1.72
N PHE A 36 -5.67 5.89 0.42
CA PHE A 36 -6.28 5.08 -0.64
C PHE A 36 -5.73 3.66 -0.66
N VAL A 37 -4.40 3.52 -0.63
CA VAL A 37 -3.73 2.22 -0.64
C VAL A 37 -4.10 1.38 0.59
N GLU A 38 -4.18 1.97 1.77
CA GLU A 38 -4.63 1.28 2.99
C GLU A 38 -6.08 0.79 2.86
N ALA A 39 -7.00 1.65 2.40
CA ALA A 39 -8.40 1.28 2.20
C ALA A 39 -8.57 0.20 1.12
N PHE A 40 -7.77 0.27 0.06
CA PHE A 40 -7.74 -0.74 -1.00
C PHE A 40 -7.25 -2.09 -0.47
N LYS A 41 -6.12 -2.12 0.24
CA LYS A 41 -5.54 -3.33 0.85
C LYS A 41 -6.47 -3.94 1.91
N ALA A 42 -7.17 -3.12 2.68
CA ALA A 42 -8.16 -3.59 3.65
C ALA A 42 -9.35 -4.30 2.97
N ARG A 43 -9.71 -3.91 1.75
CA ARG A 43 -10.88 -4.45 1.04
C ARG A 43 -10.56 -5.68 0.20
N PHE A 44 -9.45 -5.66 -0.55
CA PHE A 44 -9.09 -6.71 -1.50
C PHE A 44 -8.10 -7.74 -0.92
N GLY A 45 -7.79 -7.61 0.36
CA GLY A 45 -6.71 -8.35 1.00
C GLY A 45 -5.35 -7.75 0.65
N LEU A 46 -4.33 -8.15 1.40
CA LEU A 46 -2.94 -7.83 1.08
C LEU A 46 -2.70 -8.22 -0.39
N LEU A 47 -2.49 -7.21 -1.25
CA LEU A 47 -1.70 -7.41 -2.46
C LEU A 47 -0.46 -8.14 -1.96
N ASP A 48 -0.37 -9.43 -2.30
CA ASP A 48 0.64 -10.40 -1.86
C ASP A 48 1.66 -9.80 -0.87
N GLU A 49 1.42 -9.98 0.43
CA GLU A 49 2.29 -9.42 1.48
C GLU A 49 3.75 -9.83 1.26
N GLN A 50 3.95 -11.00 0.66
CA GLN A 50 5.27 -11.48 0.28
C GLN A 50 5.85 -10.66 -0.87
N ALA A 51 5.09 -10.37 -1.92
CA ALA A 51 5.52 -9.49 -3.01
C ALA A 51 5.85 -8.08 -2.52
N ASP A 52 4.99 -7.48 -1.68
CA ASP A 52 5.25 -6.16 -1.08
C ASP A 52 6.52 -6.17 -0.21
N ALA A 53 6.75 -7.24 0.56
CA ALA A 53 7.95 -7.38 1.38
C ALA A 53 9.21 -7.60 0.53
N ARG A 54 9.10 -8.32 -0.60
CA ARG A 54 10.20 -8.51 -1.56
C ARG A 54 10.60 -7.17 -2.19
N ASP A 55 9.64 -6.41 -2.70
CA ASP A 55 9.88 -5.06 -3.25
C ASP A 55 10.52 -4.14 -2.20
N ALA A 56 10.08 -4.23 -0.93
CA ALA A 56 10.62 -3.45 0.17
C ALA A 56 12.06 -3.84 0.54
N ILE A 57 12.43 -5.14 0.47
CA ILE A 57 13.82 -5.59 0.64
C ILE A 57 14.69 -5.13 -0.52
N GLU A 58 14.23 -5.26 -1.77
CA GLU A 58 14.99 -4.85 -2.95
C GLU A 58 15.33 -3.35 -2.92
N GLY A 59 14.42 -2.53 -2.40
CA GLY A 59 14.62 -1.09 -2.20
C GLY A 59 15.33 -0.73 -0.89
N LEU A 60 15.63 -1.68 -0.01
CA LEU A 60 16.19 -1.39 1.31
C LEU A 60 17.65 -0.96 1.21
N VAL A 61 17.92 0.28 1.59
CA VAL A 61 19.26 0.86 1.66
C VAL A 61 19.55 1.39 3.06
N GLN A 62 20.76 1.19 3.57
CA GLN A 62 21.13 1.65 4.91
C GLN A 62 21.02 3.18 5.06
N GLY A 63 21.43 3.93 4.03
CA GLY A 63 21.43 5.40 4.07
C GLY A 63 22.17 5.96 5.29
N LYS A 64 21.47 6.75 6.12
CA LYS A 64 21.99 7.33 7.37
C LYS A 64 21.65 6.51 8.62
N GLN A 65 21.04 5.33 8.46
CA GLN A 65 20.63 4.49 9.58
C GLN A 65 21.85 3.81 10.22
N THR A 66 21.76 3.56 11.53
CA THR A 66 22.76 2.72 12.21
C THR A 66 22.64 1.29 11.68
N VAL A 67 23.78 0.58 11.62
CA VAL A 67 23.83 -0.81 11.15
C VAL A 67 22.84 -1.70 11.92
N ALA A 68 22.71 -1.50 13.23
CA ALA A 68 21.77 -2.25 14.06
C ALA A 68 20.30 -2.04 13.63
N LYS A 69 19.93 -0.80 13.30
CA LYS A 69 18.56 -0.49 12.85
C LYS A 69 18.28 -1.03 11.46
N TYR A 70 19.26 -0.96 10.56
CA TYR A 70 19.16 -1.58 9.25
C TYR A 70 18.95 -3.09 9.35
N ILE A 71 19.73 -3.78 10.19
CA ILE A 71 19.61 -5.23 10.39
C ILE A 71 18.23 -5.62 10.95
N GLN A 72 17.66 -4.82 11.86
CA GLN A 72 16.31 -5.08 12.35
C GLN A 72 15.27 -4.98 11.24
N VAL A 73 15.31 -3.91 10.44
CA VAL A 73 14.38 -3.72 9.31
C VAL A 73 14.53 -4.82 8.27
N PHE A 74 15.76 -5.23 7.96
CA PHE A 74 16.03 -6.32 7.04
C PHE A 74 15.40 -7.64 7.52
N ARG A 75 15.57 -8.00 8.80
CA ARG A 75 14.97 -9.24 9.35
C ARG A 75 13.45 -9.20 9.38
N ASP A 76 12.87 -8.07 9.77
CA ASP A 76 11.42 -7.90 9.84
C ASP A 76 10.78 -8.04 8.45
N LEU A 77 11.42 -7.49 7.41
CA LEU A 77 10.99 -7.68 6.04
C LEU A 77 11.24 -9.13 5.58
N GLY A 78 12.38 -9.72 5.95
CA GLY A 78 12.77 -11.08 5.56
C GLY A 78 11.74 -12.11 5.98
N GLN A 79 11.24 -12.04 7.22
CA GLN A 79 10.18 -12.90 7.73
C GLN A 79 8.86 -12.81 6.95
N ARG A 80 8.65 -11.71 6.23
CA ARG A 80 7.43 -11.41 5.48
C ARG A 80 7.54 -11.72 3.99
N THR A 81 8.76 -11.80 3.44
CA THR A 81 9.01 -12.13 2.01
C THR A 81 8.70 -13.57 1.62
N GLY A 82 8.66 -14.48 2.59
CA GLY A 82 8.59 -15.92 2.36
C GLY A 82 9.87 -16.53 1.76
N TYR A 83 10.98 -15.79 1.74
CA TYR A 83 12.30 -16.33 1.40
C TYR A 83 12.79 -17.29 2.47
N SER A 84 13.58 -18.27 2.05
CA SER A 84 14.31 -19.12 2.98
C SER A 84 15.44 -18.32 3.62
N ASP A 85 15.95 -18.77 4.77
CA ASP A 85 17.14 -18.17 5.39
C ASP A 85 18.39 -18.25 4.49
N GLU A 86 18.37 -19.10 3.46
CA GLU A 86 19.45 -19.25 2.47
C GLU A 86 19.36 -18.21 1.34
N ASP A 87 18.16 -17.66 1.11
CA ASP A 87 17.87 -16.68 0.06
C ASP A 87 17.87 -15.22 0.57
N LEU A 88 17.97 -15.00 1.89
CA LEU A 88 18.07 -13.70 2.57
C LEU A 88 19.53 -13.33 2.87
#